data_AF-A0A955KIP7-F1
#
_entry.id   AF-A0A955KIP7-F1
#
_cell.length_a   1.000
_cell.length_b   1.000
_cell.length_c   1.000
_cell.angle_alpha   90.00
_cell.angle_beta   90.00
_cell.angle_gamma   90.00
#
_symmetry.space_group_name_H-M   'P 1'
#
loop_
_entity.id
_entity.type
_entity.pdbx_description
1 polymer ?
#
loop_
_entity_poly.entity_id
_entity_poly.type
_entity_poly.pdbx_seq_one_letter_code
_entity_poly.pdbx_strand_id
1 'polypeptide(L)' 'MLIGEYKHTLDPKKRLSLPSKWRKELGKKLVVTRGLDNCLFVYPLKEWQKITEKIGQLPLGQADTRSFNRFFLSGAV' A
#
# COMPACT_ATOMS: atom_id res chain seq x y z
N MET A 1 15.27 -5.21 0.22
CA MET A 1 14.24 -5.15 -0.82
C MET A 1 13.17 -6.20 -0.53
N LEU A 2 11.90 -5.83 -0.72
CA LEU A 2 10.74 -6.73 -0.56
C LEU A 2 10.58 -7.60 -1.82
N ILE A 3 11.37 -8.67 -1.92
CA ILE A 3 11.37 -9.58 -3.08
C ILE A 3 10.95 -10.98 -2.62
N GLY A 4 10.19 -11.66 -3.47
CA GLY A 4 9.76 -13.05 -3.30
C GLY A 4 8.24 -13.20 -3.26
N GLU A 5 7.79 -14.44 -3.41
CA GLU A 5 6.38 -14.83 -3.33
C GLU A 5 6.15 -15.71 -2.10
N TYR A 6 5.08 -15.44 -1.36
CA TYR A 6 4.72 -16.18 -0.16
C TYR A 6 3.23 -16.44 -0.14
N LYS A 7 2.85 -17.71 0.05
CA LYS A 7 1.45 -18.09 0.27
C LYS A 7 1.13 -18.01 1.75
N HIS A 8 0.03 -17.32 2.07
CA HIS A 8 -0.45 -17.13 3.42
C HIS A 8 -1.95 -17.38 3.49
N THR A 9 -2.41 -17.91 4.62
CA THR A 9 -3.82 -17.97 4.97
C THR A 9 -4.19 -16.78 5.84
N LEU A 10 -5.45 -16.37 5.77
CA LEU A 10 -6.02 -15.41 6.71
C LEU A 10 -6.48 -16.14 7.95
N ASP A 11 -6.17 -15.58 9.12
CA ASP A 11 -6.71 -16.08 10.37
C ASP A 11 -8.22 -15.75 10.51
N PRO A 12 -8.94 -16.36 11.46
CA PRO A 12 -10.37 -16.07 11.70
C PRO A 12 -10.67 -14.61 12.04
N LYS A 13 -9.66 -13.82 12.41
CA LYS A 13 -9.76 -12.39 12.73
C LYS A 13 -9.33 -11.51 11.55
N LYS A 14 -9.22 -12.08 10.34
CA LYS A 14 -8.81 -11.41 9.10
C LYS A 14 -7.40 -10.81 9.15
N ARG A 15 -6.47 -11.46 9.86
CA ARG A 15 -5.06 -11.06 9.94
C ARG A 15 -4.21 -11.97 9.09
N LEU A 16 -3.11 -11.41 8.57
CA LEU A 16 -2.09 -12.13 7.82
C LEU A 16 -0.74 -11.94 8.50
N SER A 17 0.00 -13.04 8.69
CA SER A 17 1.35 -12.98 9.24
C SER A 17 2.37 -12.70 8.14
N LEU A 18 3.00 -11.53 8.17
CA LEU A 18 4.04 -11.17 7.20
C LEU A 18 5.28 -12.06 7.31
N PRO A 19 5.96 -12.39 6.20
CA PRO A 19 7.23 -13.12 6.20
C PRO A 19 8.28 -12.45 7.10
N SER A 20 9.03 -13.25 7.86
CA SER A 20 10.04 -12.74 8.81
C SER A 20 11.08 -11.84 8.15
N LYS A 21 11.50 -12.19 6.93
CA LYS A 21 12.47 -11.43 6.12
C LYS A 21 12.01 -9.99 5.82
N TRP A 22 10.70 -9.77 5.66
CA TRP A 22 10.15 -8.45 5.33
C TRP A 22 9.91 -7.56 6.54
N ARG A 23 9.80 -8.13 7.75
CA ARG A 23 9.50 -7.36 8.98
C ARG A 23 10.54 -6.29 9.28
N LYS A 24 11.82 -6.57 8.98
CA LYS A 24 12.91 -5.60 9.18
C LYS A 24 12.77 -4.38 8.26
N GLU A 25 12.30 -4.59 7.04
CA GLU A 25 12.19 -3.52 6.04
C GLU A 25 10.88 -2.74 6.14
N LEU A 26 9.77 -3.41 6.46
CA LEU A 26 8.48 -2.76 6.67
C LEU A 26 8.43 -1.97 7.99
N GLY A 27 9.20 -2.39 8.99
CA GLY A 27 9.23 -1.76 10.30
C GLY A 27 7.99 -2.04 11.15
N LYS A 28 7.80 -1.26 12.21
CA LYS A 28 6.71 -1.45 13.18
C LYS A 28 5.38 -0.86 12.73
N LYS A 29 5.41 0.07 11.79
CA LYS A 29 4.23 0.76 11.25
C LYS A 29 4.35 0.76 9.73
N LEU A 30 3.26 0.42 9.07
CA LEU A 30 3.11 0.34 7.63
C LEU A 30 1.75 0.92 7.26
N VAL A 31 1.58 1.22 5.98
CA VAL A 31 0.29 1.64 5.41
C VAL A 31 -0.18 0.55 4.47
N VAL A 32 -1.47 0.22 4.54
CA VAL A 32 -2.13 -0.66 3.58
C VAL A 32 -3.09 0.17 2.75
N THR A 33 -3.10 0.00 1.43
CA THR A 33 -4.10 0.62 0.55
C THR A 33 -4.59 -0.35 -0.52
N ARG A 34 -5.67 0.04 -1.22
CA ARG A 34 -6.18 -0.67 -2.39
C ARG A 34 -5.20 -0.52 -3.55
N GLY A 35 -4.74 -1.66 -4.06
CA GLY A 35 -3.92 -1.76 -5.26
C GLY A 35 -4.77 -1.96 -6.50
N LEU A 36 -4.11 -2.11 -7.64
CA LEU A 36 -4.75 -2.50 -8.89
C LEU A 36 -5.17 -3.98 -8.84
N ASP A 37 -5.99 -4.44 -9.78
CA ASP A 37 -6.28 -5.87 -9.94
C ASP A 37 -6.86 -6.57 -8.69
N ASN A 38 -7.67 -5.85 -7.91
CA ASN A 38 -8.28 -6.33 -6.66
C ASN A 38 -7.28 -6.82 -5.60
N CYS A 39 -6.08 -6.24 -5.56
CA CYS A 39 -5.09 -6.55 -4.53
C CYS A 39 -4.94 -5.44 -3.49
N LEU A 40 -4.18 -5.73 -2.44
CA LEU A 40 -3.77 -4.76 -1.43
C LEU A 40 -2.28 -4.47 -1.59
N PHE A 41 -1.93 -3.19 -1.57
CA PHE A 41 -0.54 -2.75 -1.53
C PHE A 41 -0.16 -2.39 -0.10
N VAL A 42 1.08 -2.72 0.26
CA VAL A 42 1.65 -2.45 1.57
C VAL A 42 2.93 -1.65 1.41
N TYR A 43 3.03 -0.54 2.13
CA TYR A 43 4.20 0.33 2.09
C TYR A 43 4.76 0.58 3.48
N PRO A 44 6.10 0.60 3.65
CA PRO A 44 6.72 1.28 4.78
C PRO A 44 6.30 2.75 4.80
N LEU A 45 6.13 3.34 5.99
CA LEU A 45 5.72 4.75 6.15
C LEU A 45 6.55 5.74 5.31
N LYS A 46 7.87 5.53 5.26
CA LYS A 46 8.80 6.40 4.52
C LYS A 46 8.53 6.37 3.01
N GLU A 47 8.19 5.21 2.45
CA GLU A 47 7.88 5.09 1.03
C GLU A 47 6.48 5.58 0.73
N TRP A 48 5.53 5.34 1.65
CA TRP A 48 4.18 5.89 1.55
C TRP A 48 4.20 7.42 1.41
N GLN A 49 4.97 8.12 2.26
CA GLN A 49 5.11 9.58 2.20
C GLN A 49 5.57 10.05 0.81
N LYS A 50 6.63 9.45 0.26
CA LYS A 50 7.13 9.78 -1.09
C LYS A 50 6.09 9.54 -2.18
N ILE A 51 5.32 8.46 -2.08
CA ILE A 51 4.27 8.15 -3.05
C ILE A 51 3.16 9.19 -2.96
N THR A 52 2.70 9.52 -1.75
CA THR A 52 1.64 10.52 -1.55
C THR A 52 2.05 11.92 -2.00
N GLU A 53 3.32 12.29 -1.82
CA GLU A 53 3.87 13.55 -2.36
C GLU A 53 3.80 13.59 -3.89
N LYS A 54 4.22 12.51 -4.57
CA LYS A 54 4.12 12.41 -6.03
C LYS A 54 2.68 12.47 -6.52
N ILE A 55 1.77 11.77 -5.84
CA ILE A 55 0.33 11.78 -6.16
C ILE A 55 -0.27 13.17 -5.97
N GLY A 56 0.15 13.90 -4.94
CA GLY A 56 -0.27 15.28 -4.67
C GLY A 56 0.20 16.29 -5.71
N GLN A 57 1.27 15.98 -6.45
CA GLN A 57 1.78 16.83 -7.55
C GLN A 57 1.05 16.61 -8.87
N LEU A 58 0.17 15.61 -8.98
CA LEU A 58 -0.52 15.32 -10.23
C LEU A 58 -1.58 16.40 -10.58
N PRO A 59 -1.82 16.70 -11.86
CA PRO A 59 -2.74 17.76 -12.28
C PRO A 59 -4.18 17.54 -11.80
N LEU A 60 -4.71 18.48 -11.00
CA LEU A 60 -6.09 18.43 -10.49
C LEU A 60 -7.15 18.59 -11.57
N GLY A 61 -6.82 19.18 -12.72
CA GLY A 61 -7.77 19.41 -13.83
C GLY A 61 -8.17 18.13 -14.57
N GLN A 62 -7.37 17.07 -14.51
CA GLN A 62 -7.62 15.83 -15.25
C GLN A 62 -8.52 14.88 -14.45
N ALA A 63 -9.59 14.39 -15.09
CA ALA A 63 -10.56 13.51 -14.44
C ALA A 63 -9.93 12.20 -13.95
N ASP A 64 -9.10 11.56 -14.78
CA ASP A 64 -8.46 10.28 -14.46
C ASP A 64 -7.53 10.39 -13.25
N THR A 65 -6.73 11.48 -13.17
CA THR A 65 -5.89 11.78 -12.02
C THR A 65 -6.71 11.88 -10.73
N ARG A 66 -7.82 12.63 -10.74
CA ARG A 66 -8.66 12.76 -9.54
C ARG A 66 -9.27 11.41 -9.14
N SER A 67 -9.74 10.64 -10.11
CA SER A 67 -10.29 9.31 -9.89
C SER A 67 -9.26 8.37 -9.27
N PHE A 68 -8.03 8.35 -9.81
CA PHE A 68 -6.93 7.57 -9.28
C PHE A 68 -6.54 7.99 -7.85
N ASN A 69 -6.39 9.29 -7.60
CA ASN A 69 -6.04 9.81 -6.27
C ASN A 69 -7.09 9.40 -5.23
N ARG A 70 -8.37 9.53 -5.56
CA ARG A 70 -9.46 9.10 -4.66
C ARG A 70 -9.43 7.60 -4.44
N PHE A 71 -9.29 6.80 -5.49
CA PHE A 71 -9.20 5.36 -5.39
C PHE A 71 -8.05 4.92 -4.47
N PHE A 72 -6.85 5.43 -4.74
CA PHE A 72 -5.61 5.00 -4.08
C PHE A 72 -5.46 5.54 -2.64
N LEU A 73 -5.97 6.74 -2.35
CA LEU A 73 -5.83 7.33 -1.01
C LEU A 73 -7.01 7.02 -0.08
N SER A 74 -8.23 6.84 -0.60
CA SER A 74 -9.41 6.57 0.25
C SER A 74 -9.35 5.24 1.00
N GLY A 75 -8.60 4.27 0.46
CA GLY A 75 -8.43 2.96 1.07
C GLY A 75 -7.20 2.84 1.98
N ALA A 76 -6.43 3.92 2.16
CA ALA A 76 -5.17 3.89 2.90
C ALA A 76 -5.39 3.99 4.43
N VAL A 77 -4.82 3.06 5.19
CA VAL A 77 -4.91 2.99 6.67
C VAL A 77 -3.55 2.61 7.28
#